data_AF-A0A954PME5-F1
#
_entry.id   AF-A0A954PME5-F1
#
_cell.length_a   1.000
_cell.length_b   1.000
_cell.length_c   1.000
_cell.angle_alpha   90.00
_cell.angle_beta   90.00
_cell.angle_gamma   90.00
#
_symmetry.space_group_name_H-M   'P 1'
#
loop_
_entity.id
_entity.type
_entity.pdbx_description
1 polymer ?
#
loop_
_entity_poly.entity_id
_entity_poly.type
_entity_poly.pdbx_seq_one_letter_code
_entity_poly.pdbx_strand_id
1 'polypeptide(L)'
;MQIVCHLSIFVAALLSLGGMVSGAESQAPAGLLVGVAETDITPPTGFPMAGYYHERLAEGTIDPLKAKAIVFRQGDTAGALVVCDLIGIATDLSREVRRLAAERTKIPAENIVI
;
A
#
# COMPACT_ATOMS: atom_id res chain seq x y z
N MET A 1 -2.91 13.16 -2.31
CA MET A 1 -4.38 12.89 -2.32
C MET A 1 -4.81 11.87 -3.39
N GLN A 2 -4.10 11.72 -4.51
CA GLN A 2 -4.41 10.69 -5.53
C GLN A 2 -3.98 9.26 -5.14
N ILE A 3 -2.91 9.11 -4.34
CA ILE A 3 -2.37 7.82 -3.85
C ILE A 3 -3.42 7.01 -3.07
N VAL A 4 -4.32 7.68 -2.35
CA VAL A 4 -5.31 7.03 -1.49
C VAL A 4 -6.51 6.50 -2.29
N CYS A 5 -6.83 7.10 -3.45
CA CYS A 5 -8.03 6.74 -4.23
C CYS A 5 -7.89 5.45 -5.06
N HIS A 6 -6.68 5.07 -5.48
CA HIS A 6 -6.51 3.86 -6.33
C HIS A 6 -6.34 2.57 -5.54
N LEU A 7 -6.07 2.63 -4.23
CA LEU A 7 -5.97 1.45 -3.37
C LEU A 7 -7.35 0.83 -3.04
N SER A 8 -8.43 1.59 -3.22
CA SER A 8 -9.79 1.18 -2.80
C SER A 8 -10.53 0.26 -3.77
N ILE A 9 -10.06 0.07 -5.02
CA ILE A 9 -10.88 -0.56 -6.07
C ILE A 9 -10.79 -2.10 -6.12
N PHE A 10 -9.79 -2.75 -5.52
CA PHE A 10 -9.57 -4.20 -5.77
C PHE A 10 -9.80 -5.18 -4.62
N VAL A 11 -10.26 -4.75 -3.43
CA VAL A 11 -10.48 -5.66 -2.28
C VAL A 11 -11.90 -6.28 -2.25
N ALA A 12 -12.84 -5.80 -3.06
CA ALA A 12 -14.27 -6.10 -2.89
C ALA A 12 -14.79 -7.42 -3.51
N ALA A 13 -13.95 -8.29 -4.10
CA ALA A 13 -14.47 -9.35 -4.98
C ALA A 13 -14.74 -10.74 -4.37
N LEU A 14 -14.57 -11.00 -3.07
CA LEU A 14 -14.83 -12.35 -2.53
C LEU A 14 -15.30 -12.36 -1.06
N LEU A 15 -16.51 -11.87 -0.79
CA LEU A 15 -17.18 -12.11 0.49
C LEU A 15 -18.69 -12.33 0.28
N SER A 16 -19.07 -13.54 -0.10
CA SER A 16 -20.39 -14.10 0.22
C SER A 16 -20.42 -15.60 -0.09
N LEU A 17 -20.38 -16.44 0.94
CA LEU A 17 -21.47 -17.39 1.26
C LEU A 17 -21.20 -18.02 2.63
N GLY A 18 -22.20 -17.94 3.51
CA GLY A 18 -22.16 -18.53 4.84
C GLY A 18 -22.44 -20.03 4.85
N GLY A 19 -21.90 -20.68 5.88
CA GLY A 19 -22.25 -22.03 6.30
C GLY A 19 -21.66 -22.28 7.69
N MET A 20 -22.51 -22.60 8.67
CA MET A 20 -22.05 -23.03 9.99
C MET A 20 -21.61 -24.50 9.92
N VAL A 21 -20.33 -24.77 10.17
CA VAL A 21 -19.80 -26.10 10.44
C VAL A 21 -19.02 -26.04 11.75
N SER A 22 -19.56 -26.72 12.77
CA SER A 22 -18.84 -27.07 13.99
C SER A 22 -18.17 -28.42 13.74
N GLY A 23 -16.86 -28.39 13.51
CA GLY A 23 -16.00 -29.55 13.45
C GLY A 23 -14.62 -29.13 13.93
N ALA A 24 -13.96 -29.96 14.74
CA ALA A 24 -12.60 -29.70 15.18
C ALA A 24 -11.68 -29.54 13.97
N GLU A 25 -11.30 -28.30 13.65
CA GLU A 25 -10.37 -28.01 12.56
C GLU A 25 -8.97 -28.43 12.98
N SER A 26 -8.50 -29.54 12.39
CA SER A 26 -7.09 -29.71 12.09
C SER A 26 -6.69 -28.53 11.21
N GLN A 27 -6.16 -27.47 11.82
CA GLN A 27 -5.74 -26.29 11.09
C GLN A 27 -4.50 -26.65 10.26
N ALA A 28 -4.73 -27.07 9.01
CA ALA A 28 -3.70 -27.06 7.99
C ALA A 28 -3.06 -25.66 8.03
N PRO A 29 -1.73 -25.54 7.96
CA PRO A 29 -1.08 -24.25 8.07
C PRO A 29 -1.70 -23.32 7.03
N ALA A 30 -2.30 -22.22 7.50
CA ALA A 30 -2.97 -21.27 6.64
C ALA A 30 -1.96 -20.85 5.56
N GLY A 31 -2.27 -21.17 4.30
CA GLY A 31 -1.42 -20.83 3.17
C GLY A 31 -1.14 -19.33 3.17
N LEU A 32 0.07 -18.94 2.79
CA LEU A 32 0.41 -17.54 2.64
C LEU A 32 -0.23 -17.00 1.36
N LEU A 33 -1.13 -16.05 1.50
CA LEU A 33 -1.71 -15.33 0.37
C LEU A 33 -0.92 -14.04 0.13
N VAL A 34 -0.66 -13.75 -1.14
CA VAL A 34 0.13 -12.60 -1.56
C VAL A 34 -0.64 -11.82 -2.61
N GLY A 35 -0.79 -10.51 -2.40
CA GLY A 35 -1.32 -9.56 -3.36
C GLY A 35 -0.24 -8.55 -3.75
N VAL A 36 -0.23 -8.14 -5.02
CA VAL A 36 0.67 -7.10 -5.52
C VAL A 36 -0.12 -6.03 -6.25
N ALA A 37 0.29 -4.78 -6.09
CA ALA A 37 -0.31 -3.65 -6.79
C ALA A 37 0.72 -2.55 -7.03
N GLU A 38 0.50 -1.73 -8.05
CA GLU A 38 1.27 -0.51 -8.27
C GLU A 38 0.36 0.64 -8.71
N THR A 39 0.77 1.87 -8.41
CA THR A 39 0.07 3.08 -8.84
C THR A 39 1.05 4.20 -9.17
N ASP A 40 0.62 5.10 -10.06
CA ASP A 40 1.40 6.27 -10.45
C ASP A 40 1.36 7.35 -9.37
N ILE A 41 2.52 7.86 -8.99
CA ILE A 41 2.70 8.94 -8.01
C ILE A 41 3.50 10.11 -8.59
N THR A 42 3.65 10.17 -9.92
CA THR A 42 4.42 11.19 -10.62
C THR A 42 3.80 12.56 -10.38
N PRO A 43 4.55 13.52 -9.81
CA PRO A 43 4.05 14.88 -9.64
C PRO A 43 3.93 15.59 -11.00
N PRO A 44 3.12 16.66 -11.10
CA PRO A 44 3.02 17.44 -12.33
C PRO A 44 4.33 18.17 -12.66
N THR A 45 4.53 18.52 -13.94
CA THR A 45 5.60 19.41 -14.39
C THR A 45 5.60 20.71 -13.59
N GLY A 46 6.79 21.21 -13.25
CA GLY A 46 7.00 22.37 -12.39
C GLY A 46 7.10 22.04 -10.89
N PHE A 47 6.93 20.78 -10.49
CA PHE A 47 7.10 20.39 -9.08
C PHE A 47 8.58 20.41 -8.66
N PRO A 48 8.93 20.88 -7.44
CA PRO A 48 10.30 20.86 -6.95
C PRO A 48 10.87 19.45 -6.81
N MET A 49 12.08 19.22 -7.32
CA MET A 49 12.75 17.93 -7.22
C MET A 49 13.61 17.84 -5.96
N ALA A 50 13.48 16.74 -5.21
CA ALA A 50 14.30 16.45 -4.05
C ALA A 50 15.71 15.96 -4.44
N GLY A 51 16.68 16.16 -3.55
CA GLY A 51 18.05 15.64 -3.70
C GLY A 51 19.09 16.63 -4.27
N TYR A 52 18.69 17.86 -4.60
CA TYR A 52 19.59 18.92 -5.05
C TYR A 52 19.86 19.97 -3.95
N TYR A 53 21.03 20.60 -3.99
CA TYR A 53 21.42 21.69 -3.08
C TYR A 53 20.86 23.07 -3.45
N HIS A 54 20.02 23.13 -4.47
CA HIS A 54 19.29 24.31 -4.92
C HIS A 54 17.93 23.87 -5.49
N GLU A 55 16.99 24.80 -5.60
CA GLU A 55 15.69 24.50 -6.19
C GLU A 55 15.84 24.17 -7.68
N ARG A 56 15.28 23.04 -8.08
CA ARG A 56 15.17 22.62 -9.47
C ARG A 56 13.78 22.06 -9.69
N LEU A 57 13.07 22.61 -10.67
CA LEU A 57 11.72 22.20 -11.01
C LEU A 57 11.75 21.11 -12.09
N ALA A 58 10.82 20.16 -12.01
CA ALA A 58 10.68 19.13 -13.03
C ALA A 58 10.21 19.74 -14.36
N GLU A 59 10.94 19.53 -15.45
CA GLU A 59 10.58 20.00 -16.80
C GLU A 59 9.76 18.96 -17.58
N GLY A 60 9.70 17.73 -17.08
CA GLY A 60 8.98 16.62 -17.66
C GLY A 60 9.26 15.33 -16.90
N THR A 61 8.80 14.21 -17.46
CA THR A 61 8.95 12.88 -16.89
C THR A 61 9.65 11.98 -17.90
N ILE A 62 10.78 11.39 -17.52
CA ILE A 62 11.44 10.34 -18.31
C ILE A 62 10.78 9.00 -18.00
N ASP A 63 10.80 8.60 -16.72
CA ASP A 63 10.11 7.43 -16.20
C ASP A 63 9.10 7.87 -15.11
N PRO A 64 7.88 7.32 -15.08
CA PRO A 64 6.92 7.65 -14.04
C PRO A 64 7.35 7.13 -12.68
N LEU A 65 7.14 7.91 -11.63
CA LEU A 65 7.36 7.47 -10.26
C LEU A 65 6.18 6.61 -9.81
N LYS A 66 6.45 5.46 -9.19
CA LYS A 66 5.41 4.53 -8.71
C LYS A 66 5.45 4.35 -7.19
N ALA A 67 4.29 4.02 -6.64
CA ALA A 67 4.18 3.34 -5.36
C ALA A 67 3.76 1.88 -5.63
N LYS A 68 4.52 0.94 -5.10
CA LYS A 68 4.35 -0.50 -5.31
C LYS A 68 4.10 -1.16 -3.96
N ALA A 69 3.09 -2.01 -3.86
CA ALA A 69 2.72 -2.68 -2.62
C ALA A 69 2.74 -4.19 -2.80
N ILE A 70 3.31 -4.89 -1.81
CA ILE A 70 3.12 -6.33 -1.61
C ILE A 70 2.38 -6.51 -0.29
N VAL A 71 1.25 -7.19 -0.33
CA VAL A 71 0.40 -7.48 0.83
C VAL A 71 0.44 -8.97 1.09
N PHE A 72 0.65 -9.34 2.34
CA PHE A 72 0.68 -10.72 2.82
C PHE A 72 -0.52 -10.97 3.73
N ARG A 73 -1.12 -12.15 3.63
CA ARG A 73 -2.14 -12.61 4.58
C ARG A 73 -1.93 -14.08 4.93
N GLN A 74 -1.91 -14.37 6.22
CA GLN A 74 -1.89 -15.72 6.78
C GLN A 74 -2.92 -15.81 7.91
N GLY A 75 -3.99 -16.58 7.69
CA GLY A 75 -5.14 -16.58 8.59
C GLY A 75 -5.74 -15.18 8.73
N ASP A 76 -5.85 -14.72 9.98
CA ASP A 76 -6.34 -13.38 10.34
C ASP A 76 -5.25 -12.30 10.36
N THR A 77 -3.97 -12.70 10.22
CA THR A 77 -2.86 -11.75 10.20
C THR A 77 -2.60 -11.26 8.79
N ALA A 78 -2.50 -9.95 8.62
CA ALA A 78 -2.09 -9.32 7.37
C ALA A 78 -1.02 -8.24 7.61
N GLY A 79 -0.20 -8.02 6.60
CA GLY A 79 0.84 -6.98 6.57
C GLY A 79 1.11 -6.48 5.16
N ALA A 80 1.68 -5.29 5.05
CA ALA A 80 1.97 -4.67 3.77
C ALA A 80 3.37 -4.05 3.75
N LEU A 81 4.11 -4.28 2.67
CA LEU A 81 5.32 -3.56 2.32
C LEU A 81 5.03 -2.69 1.11
N VAL A 82 5.22 -1.39 1.25
CA VAL A 82 5.08 -0.41 0.17
C VAL A 82 6.46 0.16 -0.11
N VAL A 83 6.81 0.27 -1.38
CA VAL A 83 8.02 0.91 -1.87
C VAL A 83 7.61 2.01 -2.82
N CYS A 84 8.15 3.20 -2.62
CA CYS A 84 7.91 4.35 -3.48
C CYS A 84 9.21 4.73 -4.20
N ASP A 85 9.11 5.12 -5.46
CA ASP A 85 10.22 5.68 -6.24
C ASP A 85 10.53 7.12 -5.76
N LEU A 86 10.94 7.25 -4.51
CA LEU A 86 11.22 8.50 -3.80
C LEU A 86 12.56 8.37 -3.07
N ILE A 87 13.32 9.46 -3.00
CA ILE A 87 14.59 9.51 -2.26
C ILE A 87 14.40 9.35 -0.74
N GLY A 88 13.21 9.70 -0.24
CA GLY A 88 12.85 9.57 1.16
C GLY A 88 11.39 9.95 1.40
N ILE A 89 10.86 9.51 2.54
CA ILE A 89 9.49 9.80 2.97
C ILE A 89 9.58 10.41 4.38
N ALA A 90 9.00 11.60 4.55
CA ALA A 90 8.95 12.25 5.84
C ALA A 90 8.14 11.41 6.85
N THR A 91 8.58 11.38 8.12
CA THR A 91 8.00 10.51 9.15
C THR A 91 6.52 10.80 9.41
N ASP A 92 6.12 12.07 9.37
CA ASP A 92 4.73 12.51 9.51
C ASP A 92 3.88 12.03 8.33
N LEU A 93 4.38 12.14 7.10
CA LEU A 93 3.72 11.60 5.91
C LEU A 93 3.57 10.08 6.00
N SER A 94 4.63 9.35 6.36
CA SER A 94 4.57 7.88 6.54
C SER A 94 3.52 7.48 7.58
N ARG A 95 3.49 8.19 8.73
CA ARG A 95 2.47 7.96 9.78
C ARG A 95 1.06 8.18 9.27
N GLU A 96 0.83 9.27 8.54
CA GLU A 96 -0.50 9.59 8.02
C GLU A 96 -0.95 8.59 6.95
N VAL A 97 -0.06 8.18 6.04
CA VAL A 97 -0.39 7.16 5.03
C VAL A 97 -0.71 5.82 5.70
N ARG A 98 0.07 5.39 6.71
CA ARG A 98 -0.21 4.14 7.45
C ARG A 98 -1.53 4.19 8.20
N ARG A 99 -1.88 5.33 8.81
CA ARG A 99 -3.17 5.53 9.47
C ARG A 99 -4.33 5.38 8.48
N LEU A 100 -4.27 6.10 7.35
CA LEU A 100 -5.29 6.04 6.31
C LEU A 100 -5.40 4.65 5.66
N ALA A 101 -4.27 3.98 5.44
CA ALA A 101 -4.25 2.63 4.90
C ALA A 101 -4.92 1.65 5.87
N ALA A 102 -4.58 1.70 7.16
CA ALA A 102 -5.17 0.85 8.18
C ALA A 102 -6.70 1.00 8.27
N GLU A 103 -7.21 2.23 8.20
CA GLU A 103 -8.65 2.50 8.20
C GLU A 103 -9.39 1.82 7.03
N ARG A 104 -8.75 1.81 5.85
CA ARG A 104 -9.32 1.30 4.60
C ARG A 104 -9.15 -0.20 4.40
N THR A 105 -8.02 -0.76 4.81
CA THR A 105 -7.66 -2.16 4.55
C THR A 105 -7.87 -3.09 5.74
N LYS A 106 -8.03 -2.52 6.95
CA LYS A 106 -8.06 -3.25 8.23
C LYS A 106 -6.74 -3.95 8.59
N ILE A 107 -5.66 -3.65 7.87
CA ILE A 107 -4.31 -4.04 8.27
C ILE A 107 -3.85 -3.08 9.37
N PRO A 108 -3.42 -3.55 10.56
CA PRO A 108 -2.93 -2.67 11.62
C PRO A 108 -1.78 -1.80 11.12
N ALA A 109 -1.72 -0.53 11.54
CA ALA A 109 -0.73 0.41 11.03
C ALA A 109 0.71 -0.08 11.30
N GLU A 110 0.94 -0.72 12.45
CA GLU A 110 2.18 -1.40 12.84
C GLU A 110 2.64 -2.49 11.87
N ASN A 111 1.72 -3.07 11.09
CA ASN A 111 2.01 -4.10 10.09
C ASN A 111 2.18 -3.54 8.68
N ILE A 112 2.17 -2.21 8.53
CA ILE A 112 2.37 -1.51 7.25
C ILE A 112 3.71 -0.78 7.30
N VAL A 113 4.59 -1.09 6.35
CA VAL A 113 5.88 -0.41 6.14
C VAL A 113 5.83 0.30 4.78
N ILE A 114 6.31 1.55 4.74
CA ILE A 114 6.39 2.42 3.57
C ILE A 114 7.73 3.15 3.62
#